data_AF-A0A1G9ET42-F1
#
_entry.id   AF-A0A1G9ET42-F1
#
_cell.length_a   1.000
_cell.length_b   1.000
_cell.length_c   1.000
_cell.angle_alpha   90.00
_cell.angle_beta   90.00
_cell.angle_gamma   90.00
#
_symmetry.space_group_name_H-M   'P 1'
#
loop_
_entity.id
_entity.type
_entity.pdbx_description
1 polymer ?
#
loop_
_entity_poly.entity_id
_entity_poly.type
_entity_poly.pdbx_seq_one_letter_code
_entity_poly.pdbx_strand_id
1 'polypeptide(L)' 'MTNCIIGQRSTADPLDHSDVASSTAVLYRDHDPDDLTFRFLPADRIRVPAGKRMAGTWSVDGRPGDWPLGWEVALVVA' A
#
# COMPACT_ATOMS: atom_id res chain seq x y z
N MET A 1 5.45 -8.75 14.80
CA MET A 1 6.38 -8.60 13.64
C MET A 1 5.54 -8.30 12.42
N THR A 2 5.54 -7.04 11.98
CA THR A 2 4.75 -6.59 10.83
C THR A 2 5.42 -6.98 9.51
N ASN A 3 4.67 -7.62 8.59
CA ASN A 3 5.09 -7.78 7.20
C ASN A 3 4.41 -6.73 6.31
N CYS A 4 5.19 -6.13 5.42
CA CYS A 4 4.71 -5.14 4.45
C CYS A 4 5.06 -5.60 3.03
N ILE A 5 4.08 -5.60 2.13
CA ILE A 5 4.26 -5.91 0.71
C ILE A 5 3.70 -4.74 -0.10
N ILE A 6 4.51 -4.18 -0.99
CA ILE A 6 4.05 -3.19 -1.96
C ILE A 6 3.93 -3.83 -3.34
N GLY A 7 2.82 -3.59 -4.02
CA GLY A 7 2.55 -4.17 -5.34
C GLY A 7 1.43 -3.46 -6.08
N GLN A 8 1.02 -4.04 -7.20
CA GLN A 8 -0.24 -3.67 -7.84
C GLN A 8 -1.40 -4.20 -7.00
N ARG A 9 -2.56 -3.52 -7.05
CA ARG A 9 -3.78 -4.00 -6.38
C ARG A 9 -4.10 -5.41 -6.86
N SER A 10 -4.48 -6.31 -5.96
CA SER A 10 -4.75 -7.72 -6.31
C SER A 10 -6.22 -8.03 -6.60
N THR A 11 -7.17 -7.13 -6.35
CA THR A 11 -8.62 -7.44 -6.22
C THR A 11 -9.61 -6.52 -6.91
N ALA A 12 -9.21 -5.51 -7.67
CA ALA A 12 -10.20 -4.75 -8.44
C ALA A 12 -10.53 -5.51 -9.74
N ASP A 13 -11.80 -5.73 -10.04
CA ASP A 13 -12.25 -6.31 -11.32
C ASP A 13 -13.01 -5.22 -12.11
N PRO A 14 -12.64 -4.89 -13.36
CA PRO A 14 -11.50 -5.40 -14.12
C PRO A 14 -10.17 -4.75 -13.69
N LEU A 15 -9.16 -5.57 -13.42
CA LEU A 15 -7.79 -5.12 -13.21
C LEU A 15 -7.09 -5.07 -14.57
N ASP A 16 -6.86 -3.89 -15.10
CA ASP A 16 -5.96 -3.76 -16.24
C ASP A 16 -4.50 -3.90 -15.76
N HIS A 17 -3.98 -5.12 -15.83
CA HIS A 17 -2.59 -5.44 -15.49
C HIS A 17 -1.56 -4.85 -16.47
N SER A 18 -2.01 -4.36 -17.63
CA SER A 18 -1.14 -3.75 -18.65
C SER A 18 -0.89 -2.26 -18.37
N ASP A 19 -1.69 -1.64 -17.50
CA ASP A 19 -1.46 -0.28 -17.03
C ASP A 19 -0.41 -0.25 -15.93
N VAL A 20 0.85 -0.33 -16.36
CA VAL A 20 2.05 -0.13 -15.51
C VAL A 20 2.31 1.38 -15.26
N ALA A 21 1.56 2.26 -15.92
CA ALA A 21 1.76 3.71 -15.91
C ALA A 21 0.80 4.46 -14.98
N SER A 22 -0.38 3.92 -14.69
CA SER A 22 -1.23 4.43 -13.63
C SER A 22 -0.43 4.34 -12.33
N SER A 23 -0.14 5.51 -11.78
CA SER A 23 0.85 5.71 -10.73
C SER A 23 0.32 5.27 -9.36
N THR A 24 -0.35 4.11 -9.32
CA THR A 24 -1.07 3.57 -8.20
C THR A 24 -0.37 2.32 -7.70
N ALA A 25 0.30 2.44 -6.57
CA ALA A 25 0.80 1.29 -5.82
C ALA A 25 -0.19 0.96 -4.69
N VAL A 26 -0.17 -0.27 -4.22
CA VAL A 26 -0.93 -0.69 -3.04
C VAL A 26 0.02 -1.28 -2.02
N LEU A 27 -0.08 -0.80 -0.78
CA LEU A 27 0.57 -1.41 0.38
C LEU A 27 -0.38 -2.39 1.04
N TYR A 28 0.08 -3.62 1.18
CA TYR A 28 -0.48 -4.63 2.08
C TYR A 28 0.36 -4.67 3.34
N ARG A 29 -0.29 -4.48 4.49
CA ARG A 29 0.37 -4.54 5.81
C ARG A 29 -0.43 -5.44 6.75
N ASP A 30 0.19 -6.49 7.26
CA ASP A 30 -0.41 -7.33 8.29
C ASP A 30 -0.68 -6.52 9.57
N HIS A 31 -1.75 -6.87 10.29
CA HIS A 31 -1.92 -6.34 11.65
C HIS A 31 -0.77 -6.79 12.55
N ASP A 32 -0.15 -5.85 13.26
CA ASP A 32 0.78 -6.22 14.33
C ASP A 32 -0.06 -6.58 15.56
N PRO A 33 -0.01 -7.81 16.08
CA PRO A 33 -0.74 -8.18 17.29
C PRO A 33 -0.33 -7.35 18.51
N ASP A 34 0.88 -6.79 18.49
CA ASP A 34 1.42 -5.95 19.56
C ASP A 34 1.06 -4.46 19.42
N ASP A 35 0.51 -4.05 18.27
CA ASP A 35 0.06 -2.66 18.02
C ASP A 35 -1.25 -2.62 17.21
N LEU A 36 -2.35 -2.75 17.94
CA LEU A 36 -3.71 -2.61 17.42
C LEU A 36 -4.12 -1.13 17.24
N THR A 37 -3.28 -0.17 17.63
CA THR A 37 -3.62 1.26 17.57
C THR A 37 -3.17 1.92 16.28
N PHE A 38 -2.23 1.29 15.56
CA PHE A 38 -1.74 1.78 14.30
C PHE A 38 -2.86 1.91 13.27
N ARG A 39 -2.93 3.08 12.63
CA ARG A 39 -3.81 3.36 11.50
C ARG A 39 -3.09 4.27 10.52
N PHE A 40 -3.26 4.02 9.23
CA PHE A 40 -2.81 4.94 8.20
C PHE A 40 -3.75 6.15 8.16
N LEU A 41 -3.17 7.34 8.09
CA LEU A 41 -3.88 8.59 7.93
C LEU A 41 -3.74 9.11 6.48
N PRO A 42 -4.71 9.91 6.00
CA PRO A 42 -4.56 10.60 4.73
C PRO A 42 -3.25 11.41 4.71
N ALA A 43 -2.53 11.37 3.59
CA ALA A 43 -1.22 12.01 3.40
C ALA A 43 -0.04 11.44 4.20
N ASP A 44 -0.20 10.31 4.91
CA ASP A 44 0.95 9.56 5.41
C ASP A 44 1.90 9.21 4.25
N ARG A 45 3.21 9.28 4.52
CA ARG A 45 4.25 9.02 3.52
C ARG A 45 4.87 7.65 3.72
N ILE A 46 4.93 6.88 2.65
CA ILE A 46 5.55 5.56 2.60
C ILE A 46 6.83 5.65 1.81
N ARG A 47 7.94 5.26 2.43
CA ARG A 47 9.25 5.21 1.78
C ARG A 47 9.59 3.77 1.42
N VAL A 48 9.70 3.50 0.13
CA VAL A 48 10.26 2.24 -0.38
C VAL A 48 11.75 2.43 -0.62
N PRO A 49 12.64 1.65 0.03
CA PRO A 49 14.09 1.80 -0.11
C PRO A 49 14.59 1.68 -1.55
N ALA A 50 15.70 2.35 -1.86
CA ALA A 50 16.36 2.22 -3.16
C ALA A 50 16.76 0.76 -3.46
N GLY A 51 16.72 0.38 -4.73
CA GLY A 51 17.02 -0.99 -5.17
C GLY A 51 15.91 -2.02 -4.92
N LYS A 52 14.75 -1.59 -4.39
CA LYS A 52 13.54 -2.41 -4.29
C LYS A 52 12.58 -2.10 -5.44
N ARG A 53 11.70 -3.06 -5.75
CA ARG A 53 10.58 -2.82 -6.68
C ARG A 53 9.72 -1.67 -6.13
N MET A 54 9.30 -0.73 -7.00
CA MET A 54 8.54 0.47 -6.61
C MET A 54 9.27 1.41 -5.62
N ALA A 55 10.62 1.43 -5.64
CA ALA A 55 11.42 2.38 -4.87
C ALA A 55 10.96 3.83 -5.10
N GLY A 56 10.84 4.61 -4.03
CA GLY A 56 10.32 5.96 -4.08
C GLY A 56 9.63 6.40 -2.79
N THR A 57 9.09 7.61 -2.82
CA THR A 57 8.20 8.11 -1.77
C THR A 57 6.79 8.16 -2.32
N TRP A 58 5.87 7.61 -1.56
CA TRP A 58 4.46 7.49 -1.90
C TRP A 58 3.63 8.16 -0.83
N SER A 59 2.49 8.72 -1.22
CA SER A 59 1.49 9.27 -0.29
C SER A 59 0.29 8.32 -0.23
N VAL A 60 -0.28 8.13 0.96
CA VAL A 60 -1.56 7.42 1.13
C VAL A 60 -2.67 8.18 0.40
N ASP A 61 -3.32 7.49 -0.52
CA ASP A 61 -4.44 7.98 -1.31
C ASP A 61 -5.75 7.37 -0.82
N GLY A 62 -6.74 8.23 -0.56
CA GLY A 62 -8.03 7.81 -0.03
C GLY A 62 -7.97 7.19 1.37
N ARG A 63 -8.98 6.37 1.67
CA ARG A 63 -9.12 5.68 2.96
C ARG A 63 -8.56 4.26 2.85
N PRO A 64 -7.64 3.84 3.74
CA PRO A 64 -7.22 2.45 3.86
C PRO A 64 -8.42 1.51 3.96
N GLY A 65 -8.40 0.43 3.17
CA GLY A 65 -9.37 -0.65 3.23
C GLY A 65 -8.89 -1.79 4.13
N ASP A 66 -9.83 -2.56 4.65
CA ASP A 66 -9.51 -3.80 5.34
C ASP A 66 -9.17 -4.89 4.31
N TRP A 67 -8.10 -5.63 4.56
CA TRP A 67 -7.68 -6.83 3.83
C TRP A 67 -7.73 -8.01 4.80
N PRO A 68 -7.97 -9.27 4.37
CA PRO A 68 -8.26 -10.39 5.28
C PRO A 68 -7.31 -10.62 6.47
N LEU A 69 -6.06 -10.11 6.42
CA LEU A 69 -5.07 -10.20 7.50
C LEU A 69 -4.48 -8.84 7.91
N GLY A 70 -5.03 -7.73 7.44
CA GLY A 70 -4.35 -6.44 7.55
C GLY A 70 -5.04 -5.30 6.82
N TRP A 71 -4.22 -4.39 6.31
CA TRP A 71 -4.65 -3.22 5.56
C TRP A 71 -4.30 -3.33 4.09
N GLU A 72 -5.22 -2.86 3.23
CA GLU A 72 -4.94 -2.51 1.84
C GLU A 72 -4.93 -0.97 1.73
N VAL A 73 -3.80 -0.38 1.35
CA VAL A 73 -3.63 1.07 1.29
C VAL A 73 -3.27 1.49 -0.12
N ALA A 74 -4.14 2.29 -0.76
CA ALA A 74 -3.82 2.88 -2.05
C ALA A 74 -2.77 3.98 -1.89
N LEU A 75 -1.88 4.07 -2.88
CA LEU A 75 -0.73 4.98 -2.87
C LEU A 75 -0.62 5.72 -4.20
N VAL A 76 -0.23 6.98 -4.13
CA VAL A 76 0.15 7.82 -5.28
C VAL A 76 1.56 8.35 -5.10
N VAL A 77 2.26 8.66 -6.20
CA VAL A 77 3.59 9.29 -6.14
C VAL A 77 3.48 10.63 -5.39
N ALA A 78 4.36 10.84 -4.42
CA ALA A 78 4.39 12.03 -3.57
C ALA A 78 5.03 13.27 -4.24
#